data_AF-A0A8T5BRG6-F1
#
_entry.id   AF-A0A8T5BRG6-F1
#
_cell.length_a   1.000
_cell.length_b   1.000
_cell.length_c   1.000
_cell.angle_alpha   90.00
_cell.angle_beta   90.00
_cell.angle_gamma   90.00
#
_symmetry.space_group_name_H-M   'P 1'
#
loop_
_entity.id
_entity.type
_entity.pdbx_description
1 polymer ?
#
loop_
_entity_poly.entity_id
_entity_poly.type
_entity_poly.pdbx_seq_one_letter_code
_entity_poly.pdbx_strand_id
1 'polypeptide(L)' 'MAKFKVVISDPETGKSSVVELEESRAASLIGRRIGETVDGIVFGLSGHKVLIT' A
#
# COMPACT_ATOMS: atom_id res chain seq x y z
N MET A 1 -15.39 -12.03 -4.59
CA MET A 1 -13.99 -11.57 -4.61
C MET A 1 -13.94 -10.20 -3.97
N ALA A 2 -13.15 -10.03 -2.92
CA ALA A 2 -12.98 -8.74 -2.27
C ALA A 2 -11.89 -7.95 -3.00
N LYS A 3 -12.20 -6.73 -3.41
CA LYS A 3 -11.20 -5.79 -3.92
C LYS A 3 -10.65 -4.99 -2.74
N PHE A 4 -9.33 -4.92 -2.62
CA PHE A 4 -8.70 -4.12 -1.58
C PHE A 4 -8.45 -2.72 -2.11
N LYS A 5 -9.13 -1.72 -1.54
CA LYS A 5 -8.89 -0.32 -1.86
C LYS A 5 -7.84 0.23 -0.89
N VAL A 6 -6.68 0.62 -1.41
CA VAL A 6 -5.60 1.20 -0.63
C VAL A 6 -5.46 2.67 -0.97
N VAL A 7 -5.33 3.51 0.06
CA VAL A 7 -5.07 4.94 -0.11
C VAL A 7 -3.61 5.18 0.22
N ILE A 8 -2.86 5.69 -0.76
CA ILE A 8 -1.45 6.02 -0.60
C ILE A 8 -1.33 7.53 -0.53
N SER A 9 -0.84 8.00 0.60
CA SER A 9 -0.52 9.42 0.81
C SER A 9 0.95 9.66 0.55
N ASP A 10 1.25 10.55 -0.38
CA ASP A 10 2.59 11.06 -0.63
C ASP A 10 2.79 12.36 0.20
N PRO A 11 3.59 12.30 1.28
CA PRO A 11 3.82 13.45 2.14
C PRO A 11 4.67 14.55 1.48
N GLU A 12 5.45 14.24 0.44
CA GLU A 12 6.30 15.23 -0.24
C GLU A 12 5.44 16.14 -1.12
N THR A 13 4.46 15.56 -1.83
CA THR A 13 3.57 16.33 -2.71
C THR A 13 2.25 16.71 -2.05
N GLY A 14 1.93 16.15 -0.89
CA GLY A 14 0.67 16.35 -0.18
C GLY A 14 -0.54 15.73 -0.90
N LYS A 15 -0.30 14.80 -1.84
CA LYS A 15 -1.36 14.16 -2.64
C LYS A 15 -1.64 12.75 -2.13
N SER A 16 -2.90 12.34 -2.23
CA SER A 16 -3.31 10.95 -1.99
C SER A 16 -3.82 10.32 -3.28
N SER A 17 -3.39 9.10 -3.55
CA SER A 17 -3.88 8.28 -4.68
C SER A 17 -4.54 7.02 -4.16
N VAL A 18 -5.62 6.61 -4.83
CA VAL A 18 -6.31 5.36 -4.53
C VAL A 18 -5.83 4.29 -5.49
N VAL A 19 -5.37 3.16 -4.95
CA VAL A 19 -4.96 1.99 -5.71
C VAL A 19 -5.87 0.82 -5.36
N GLU A 20 -6.48 0.22 -6.37
CA GLU A 20 -7.19 -1.05 -6.21
C GLU A 20 -6.19 -2.20 -6.33
N LEU A 21 -6.16 -3.06 -5.32
CA LEU A 21 -5.35 -4.27 -5.28
C LEU A 21 -6.23 -5.51 -5.40
N GLU A 22 -5.76 -6.43 -6.23
CA GLU A 22 -6.25 -7.80 -6.29
C GLU A 22 -5.83 -8.58 -5.04
N GLU A 23 -6.64 -9.57 -4.68
CA GLU A 23 -6.50 -10.37 -3.46
C GLU A 23 -5.11 -11.04 -3.33
N SER A 24 -4.52 -11.46 -4.46
CA SER A 24 -3.18 -12.07 -4.49
C SER A 24 -2.07 -11.12 -4.03
N ARG A 25 -2.18 -9.82 -4.32
CA ARG A 25 -1.21 -8.81 -3.86
C ARG A 25 -1.50 -8.38 -2.44
N ALA A 26 -2.78 -8.21 -2.10
CA ALA A 26 -3.22 -7.84 -0.77
C ALA A 26 -2.88 -8.89 0.29
N ALA A 27 -2.80 -10.18 -0.09
CA ALA A 27 -2.40 -11.26 0.81
C ALA A 27 -1.04 -11.01 1.50
N SER A 28 -0.11 -10.30 0.84
CA SER A 28 1.20 -9.94 1.42
C SER A 28 1.14 -8.91 2.55
N LEU A 29 0.01 -8.22 2.69
CA LEU A 29 -0.27 -7.24 3.74
C LEU A 29 -0.99 -7.87 4.93
N ILE A 30 -1.57 -9.08 4.76
CA ILE A 30 -2.28 -9.78 5.83
C ILE A 30 -1.27 -10.23 6.90
N GLY A 31 -1.56 -9.89 8.16
CA GLY A 31 -0.70 -10.21 9.30
C GLY A 31 0.37 -9.16 9.61
N ARG A 32 0.51 -8.12 8.78
CA ARG A 32 1.34 -6.96 9.09
C ARG A 32 0.66 -6.01 10.06
N ARG A 33 1.45 -5.21 10.76
CA ARG A 33 0.95 -4.29 11.79
C ARG A 33 0.96 -2.84 11.32
N ILE A 34 0.09 -2.04 11.91
CA ILE A 34 0.16 -0.57 11.80
C ILE A 34 1.49 -0.11 12.40
N GLY A 35 2.15 0.84 11.74
CA GLY A 35 3.50 1.31 12.04
C GLY A 35 4.61 0.50 11.35
N GLU A 36 4.27 -0.56 10.61
CA GLU A 36 5.24 -1.36 9.86
C GLU A 36 5.51 -0.75 8.49
N THR A 37 6.77 -0.78 8.06
CA THR A 37 7.18 -0.34 6.73
C THR A 37 7.27 -1.52 5.77
N VAL A 38 6.62 -1.41 4.63
CA VAL A 38 6.59 -2.42 3.57
C VAL A 38 7.16 -1.89 2.27
N ASP A 39 7.50 -2.79 1.36
CA ASP A 39 7.98 -2.42 0.03
C ASP A 39 6.83 -1.86 -0.83
N GLY A 40 7.06 -0.69 -1.42
CA GLY A 40 6.11 0.01 -2.30
C GLY A 40 5.82 -0.73 -3.60
N ILE A 41 6.64 -1.72 -3.99
CA ILE A 41 6.44 -2.56 -5.18
C ILE A 41 5.05 -3.20 -5.20
N VAL A 42 4.49 -3.59 -4.04
CA VAL A 42 3.15 -4.20 -3.94
C VAL A 42 2.07 -3.25 -4.48
N PHE A 43 2.31 -1.95 -4.33
CA PHE A 43 1.42 -0.87 -4.75
C PHE A 43 1.82 -0.23 -6.09
N GLY A 44 2.82 -0.79 -6.79
CA GLY A 44 3.35 -0.21 -8.03
C GLY A 44 4.32 0.96 -7.83
N LEU A 45 4.75 1.21 -6.59
CA LEU A 45 5.71 2.26 -6.23
C LEU A 45 7.11 1.67 -6.12
N SER A 46 7.70 1.34 -7.28
CA SER A 46 9.06 0.79 -7.32
C SER A 46 10.07 1.77 -6.69
N GLY A 47 10.98 1.24 -5.87
CA GLY A 47 12.02 2.03 -5.20
C GLY A 47 11.55 2.84 -4.00
N HIS A 48 10.27 2.75 -3.63
CA HIS A 48 9.72 3.46 -2.47
C HIS A 48 9.34 2.47 -1.37
N LYS A 49 9.31 2.95 -0.13
CA LYS A 49 8.78 2.23 1.02
C LYS A 49 7.51 2.90 1.49
N VAL A 50 6.55 2.10 1.93
CA VAL A 50 5.25 2.58 2.40
C VAL A 50 5.09 2.21 3.86
N LEU A 51 4.72 3.18 4.69
CA LEU A 51 4.36 2.96 6.07
C LEU A 51 2.87 2.59 6.16
N ILE A 52 2.55 1.49 6.82
CA ILE A 52 1.16 1.16 7.15
C ILE A 52 0.74 2.07 8.30
N THR A 53 -0.27 2.89 8.07
CA THR A 53 -0.85 3.83 9.05
C THR A 53 -2.27 3.47 9.41
#